data_AF-R0IFG1-F1
#
_entry.id   AF-R0IFG1-F1
#
_cell.length_a   1.000
_cell.length_b   1.000
_cell.length_c   1.000
_cell.angle_alpha   90.00
_cell.angle_beta   90.00
_cell.angle_gamma   90.00
#
_symmetry.space_group_name_H-M   'P 1'
#
loop_
_entity.id
_entity.type
_entity.pdbx_description
1 polymer ?
#
loop_
_entity_poly.entity_id
_entity_poly.type
_entity_poly.pdbx_seq_one_letter_code
_entity_poly.pdbx_strand_id
1 'polypeptide(L)'
;MPAETNRRRNLLWALGIFCLILVSFRVYAAKEMDSLPAPFTIEIDGTPIAKAPADAADRTQAHIGTEPAAVFELKDKRLQSDGHILARALSEDRSFSPKKVMWFKADTTVPVYDVVAAQDGEDYSLQFSGAGLMASDGQVFADIMGTNPSRVVVKMQS
;
A
#
# COMPACT_ATOMS: atom_id res chain seq x y z
N MET A 1 -78.01 -0.58 -11.85
CA MET A 1 -76.92 -0.20 -12.79
C MET A 1 -77.11 1.28 -13.10
N PRO A 2 -76.11 2.20 -13.13
CA PRO A 2 -74.62 2.12 -13.10
C PRO A 2 -74.02 2.61 -11.74
N ALA A 3 -72.80 2.27 -11.27
CA ALA A 3 -71.39 2.61 -11.60
C ALA A 3 -70.88 3.99 -11.10
N GLU A 4 -69.86 3.99 -10.22
CA GLU A 4 -68.66 4.87 -10.14
C GLU A 4 -68.10 4.88 -8.69
N THR A 5 -67.02 4.18 -8.31
CA THR A 5 -65.61 4.21 -8.74
C THR A 5 -64.90 5.55 -8.48
N ASN A 6 -64.63 5.85 -7.21
CA ASN A 6 -63.73 6.96 -6.86
C ASN A 6 -62.80 6.60 -5.69
N ARG A 7 -61.89 5.66 -5.92
CA ARG A 7 -60.83 5.33 -4.96
C ARG A 7 -59.53 4.92 -5.65
N ARG A 8 -59.15 5.64 -6.71
CA ARG A 8 -57.86 5.42 -7.42
C ARG A 8 -57.28 6.72 -7.98
N ARG A 9 -57.21 7.77 -7.17
CA ARG A 9 -56.32 8.91 -7.42
C ARG A 9 -55.62 9.14 -6.10
N ASN A 10 -54.28 9.10 -6.10
CA ASN A 10 -53.34 9.35 -4.99
C ASN A 10 -52.36 8.20 -4.68
N LEU A 11 -52.11 7.28 -5.62
CA LEU A 11 -51.04 6.28 -5.47
C LEU A 11 -50.04 6.27 -6.64
N LEU A 12 -49.89 7.38 -7.36
CA LEU A 12 -49.00 7.46 -8.53
C LEU A 12 -48.01 8.64 -8.50
N TRP A 13 -47.79 9.26 -7.34
CA TRP A 13 -46.77 10.32 -7.15
C TRP A 13 -45.67 9.97 -6.13
N ALA A 14 -45.47 8.68 -5.81
CA ALA A 14 -44.46 8.27 -4.83
C ALA A 14 -43.56 7.11 -5.32
N LEU A 15 -43.47 6.90 -6.64
CA LEU A 15 -42.65 5.83 -7.24
C LEU A 15 -41.70 6.32 -8.35
N GLY A 16 -41.52 7.63 -8.49
CA GLY A 16 -40.64 8.24 -9.49
C GLY A 16 -39.32 8.81 -8.95
N ILE A 17 -39.09 8.81 -7.64
CA ILE A 17 -37.88 9.39 -7.01
C ILE A 17 -37.27 8.36 -6.03
N PHE A 18 -37.03 7.15 -6.52
CA PHE A 18 -36.20 6.18 -5.78
C PHE A 18 -35.21 5.42 -6.67
N CYS A 19 -35.29 5.54 -8.00
CA CYS A 19 -34.36 4.89 -8.94
C CYS A 19 -33.22 5.80 -9.44
N LEU A 20 -33.05 7.02 -8.90
CA LEU A 20 -31.99 7.95 -9.32
C LEU A 20 -30.88 8.16 -8.27
N ILE A 21 -30.78 7.29 -7.26
CA ILE A 21 -29.61 7.22 -6.35
C ILE A 21 -28.99 5.80 -6.40
N LEU A 22 -28.93 5.24 -7.60
CA LEU A 22 -28.07 4.08 -7.92
C LEU A 22 -27.09 4.46 -9.04
N VAL A 23 -26.67 5.73 -9.07
CA VAL A 23 -25.70 6.22 -10.04
C VAL A 23 -24.37 6.40 -9.31
N SER A 24 -23.50 5.40 -9.51
CA SER A 24 -22.04 5.50 -9.40
C SER A 24 -21.40 5.27 -8.03
N PHE A 25 -21.69 4.13 -7.37
CA PHE A 25 -20.57 3.46 -6.68
C PHE A 25 -19.65 2.90 -7.78
N ARG A 26 -18.77 3.74 -8.33
CA ARG A 26 -17.59 3.21 -9.01
C ARG A 26 -16.79 2.52 -7.92
N VAL A 27 -16.88 1.19 -7.88
CA VAL A 27 -15.81 0.38 -7.30
C VAL A 27 -14.60 0.68 -8.16
N TYR A 28 -13.83 1.71 -7.78
CA TYR A 28 -12.47 1.87 -8.28
C TYR A 28 -11.71 0.69 -7.71
N ALA A 29 -11.64 -0.39 -8.50
CA ALA A 29 -10.74 -1.48 -8.17
C ALA A 29 -9.33 -0.89 -8.16
N ALA A 30 -8.66 -0.96 -7.01
CA ALA A 30 -7.27 -0.53 -6.89
C ALA A 30 -6.46 -1.30 -7.94
N LYS A 31 -5.73 -0.56 -8.79
CA LYS A 31 -4.89 -1.19 -9.81
C LYS A 31 -3.61 -1.66 -9.11
N GLU A 32 -3.42 -2.97 -9.06
CA GLU A 32 -2.15 -3.55 -8.63
C GLU A 32 -1.07 -3.31 -9.70
N MET A 33 0.12 -2.92 -9.28
CA MET A 33 1.20 -2.46 -10.13
C MET A 33 2.52 -3.09 -9.67
N ASP A 34 3.28 -3.62 -10.63
CA ASP A 34 4.62 -4.18 -10.39
C ASP A 34 5.73 -3.13 -10.50
N SER A 35 5.43 -1.95 -11.04
CA SER A 35 6.35 -0.84 -11.24
C SER A 35 5.66 0.51 -11.04
N LEU A 36 6.40 1.51 -10.57
CA LEU A 36 5.93 2.90 -10.46
C LEU A 36 6.63 3.80 -11.49
N PRO A 37 5.96 4.86 -11.99
CA PRO A 37 6.42 5.60 -13.17
C PRO A 37 7.61 6.53 -12.94
N ALA A 38 7.94 6.83 -11.68
CA ALA A 38 9.04 7.73 -11.32
C ALA A 38 9.63 7.32 -9.96
N PRO A 39 10.85 7.77 -9.62
CA PRO A 39 11.43 7.57 -8.30
C PRO A 39 10.58 8.23 -7.20
N PHE A 40 10.67 7.73 -5.97
CA PHE A 40 9.89 8.24 -4.84
C PHE A 40 10.60 8.02 -3.51
N THR A 41 10.16 8.71 -2.45
CA THR A 41 10.53 8.40 -1.06
C THR A 41 9.35 7.75 -0.34
N ILE A 42 9.63 7.02 0.73
CA ILE A 42 8.62 6.39 1.60
C ILE A 42 8.76 7.01 2.99
N GLU A 43 7.65 7.50 3.53
CA GLU A 43 7.55 7.93 4.92
C GLU A 43 6.61 7.02 5.71
N ILE A 44 7.00 6.69 6.94
CA ILE A 44 6.17 6.00 7.91
C ILE A 44 5.96 6.97 9.08
N ASP A 45 4.70 7.32 9.33
CA ASP A 45 4.31 8.29 10.36
C ASP A 45 5.06 9.63 10.24
N GLY A 46 5.29 10.05 8.99
CA GLY A 46 5.98 11.30 8.65
C GLY A 46 7.51 11.26 8.74
N THR A 47 8.10 10.11 9.08
CA THR A 47 9.57 9.93 9.10
C THR A 47 10.00 9.08 7.90
N PRO A 48 10.99 9.51 7.10
CA PRO A 48 11.40 8.76 5.92
C PRO A 48 12.15 7.48 6.31
N ILE A 49 12.06 6.47 5.44
CA ILE A 49 12.95 5.31 5.52
C ILE A 49 14.37 5.78 5.17
N ALA A 50 15.32 5.52 6.07
CA ALA A 50 16.71 5.91 5.89
C ALA A 50 17.38 5.02 4.84
N LYS A 51 18.28 5.62 4.05
CA LYS A 51 19.12 4.91 3.08
C LYS A 51 19.93 3.79 3.72
N ALA A 52 20.13 2.70 3.00
CA ALA A 52 21.06 1.64 3.40
C ALA A 52 22.48 2.24 3.58
N PRO A 53 23.20 1.91 4.67
CA PRO A 53 24.62 2.22 4.78
C PRO A 53 25.39 1.69 3.56
N ALA A 54 26.40 2.44 3.09
CA ALA A 54 27.16 2.05 1.89
C ALA A 54 27.89 0.70 2.06
N ASP A 55 28.27 0.37 3.30
CA ASP A 55 28.93 -0.87 3.72
C ASP A 55 27.96 -1.85 4.39
N ALA A 56 26.64 -1.66 4.24
CA ALA A 56 25.65 -2.53 4.84
C ALA A 56 25.89 -4.00 4.48
N ALA A 57 25.86 -4.84 5.51
CA ALA A 57 25.82 -6.28 5.29
C ALA A 57 24.54 -6.66 4.57
N ASP A 58 24.55 -7.78 3.84
CA ASP A 58 23.31 -8.31 3.29
C ASP A 58 22.34 -8.63 4.45
N ARG A 59 21.05 -8.34 4.25
CA ARG A 59 19.97 -8.49 5.25
C ARG A 59 20.13 -7.56 6.46
N THR A 60 20.53 -6.32 6.23
CA THR A 60 20.56 -5.28 7.28
C THR A 60 19.14 -4.80 7.55
N GLN A 61 18.72 -4.75 8.83
CA GLN A 61 17.40 -4.25 9.21
C GLN A 61 17.20 -2.80 8.75
N ALA A 62 16.07 -2.49 8.14
CA ALA A 62 15.77 -1.12 7.73
C ALA A 62 15.28 -0.28 8.91
N HIS A 63 15.56 1.02 8.85
CA HIS A 63 15.22 1.99 9.87
C HIS A 63 14.57 3.22 9.26
N ILE A 64 13.72 3.90 10.03
CA ILE A 64 13.32 5.27 9.75
C ILE A 64 14.36 6.23 10.34
N GLY A 65 14.54 7.40 9.74
CA GLY A 65 15.51 8.38 10.21
C GLY A 65 15.57 9.61 9.31
N THR A 66 16.20 10.69 9.80
CA THR A 66 16.08 11.99 9.15
C THR A 66 16.99 12.19 7.95
N GLU A 67 18.21 11.63 7.88
CA GLU A 67 19.07 11.79 6.70
C GLU A 67 20.18 10.72 6.55
N PRO A 68 20.52 10.30 5.32
CA PRO A 68 19.80 10.58 4.08
C PRO A 68 18.56 9.69 3.91
N ALA A 69 17.46 10.26 3.43
CA ALA A 69 16.27 9.50 3.03
C ALA A 69 16.57 8.61 1.81
N ALA A 70 16.04 7.39 1.81
CA ALA A 70 16.15 6.50 0.66
C ALA A 70 15.25 6.97 -0.49
N VAL A 71 15.83 7.10 -1.68
CA VAL A 71 15.10 7.30 -2.93
C VAL A 71 14.94 5.95 -3.60
N PHE A 72 13.69 5.60 -3.89
CA PHE A 72 13.30 4.29 -4.38
C PHE A 72 12.86 4.32 -5.84
N GLU A 73 13.09 3.21 -6.52
CA GLU A 73 12.38 2.84 -7.73
C GLU A 73 11.68 1.49 -7.50
N LEU A 74 10.42 1.37 -7.91
CA LEU A 74 9.75 0.07 -7.97
C LEU A 74 9.77 -0.40 -9.42
N LYS A 75 10.47 -1.51 -9.70
CA LYS A 75 10.58 -2.12 -11.04
C LYS A 75 10.46 -3.63 -10.91
N ASP A 76 9.61 -4.25 -11.71
CA ASP A 76 9.41 -5.71 -11.75
C ASP A 76 9.23 -6.33 -10.35
N LYS A 77 8.38 -5.69 -9.53
CA LYS A 77 8.08 -6.04 -8.14
C LYS A 77 9.25 -5.97 -7.16
N ARG A 78 10.35 -5.31 -7.55
CA ARG A 78 11.53 -5.08 -6.71
C ARG A 78 11.65 -3.61 -6.36
N LEU A 79 11.55 -3.32 -5.06
CA LEU A 79 11.73 -1.99 -4.49
C LEU A 79 13.24 -1.73 -4.28
N GLN A 80 13.83 -0.92 -5.15
CA GLN A 80 15.28 -0.73 -5.28
C GLN A 80 15.70 0.65 -4.79
N SER A 81 16.88 0.75 -4.18
CA SER A 81 17.52 2.01 -3.81
C SER A 81 19.03 1.82 -3.72
N ASP A 82 19.81 2.59 -4.48
CA ASP A 82 21.29 2.65 -4.39
C ASP A 82 22.00 1.28 -4.29
N GLY A 83 21.71 0.38 -5.24
CA GLY A 83 22.33 -0.95 -5.27
C GLY A 83 21.79 -1.95 -4.24
N HIS A 84 20.72 -1.60 -3.53
CA HIS A 84 20.04 -2.44 -2.57
C HIS A 84 18.57 -2.64 -2.96
N ILE A 85 17.96 -3.70 -2.43
CA ILE A 85 16.52 -3.92 -2.45
C ILE A 85 15.98 -3.85 -1.02
N LEU A 86 14.84 -3.21 -0.83
CA LEU A 86 14.11 -3.21 0.42
C LEU A 86 12.98 -4.24 0.34
N ALA A 87 13.07 -5.30 1.13
CA ALA A 87 12.14 -6.42 1.02
C ALA A 87 11.97 -7.19 2.33
N ARG A 88 11.16 -8.25 2.27
CA ARG A 88 11.08 -9.31 3.29
C ARG A 88 11.75 -10.58 2.79
N ALA A 89 12.37 -11.35 3.68
CA ALA A 89 12.90 -12.65 3.32
C ALA A 89 11.75 -13.64 3.10
N LEU A 90 11.88 -14.57 2.16
CA LEU A 90 10.87 -15.61 1.93
C LEU A 90 10.81 -16.63 3.08
N SER A 91 11.95 -16.85 3.76
CA SER A 91 12.06 -17.76 4.89
C SER A 91 11.95 -17.00 6.21
N GLU A 92 10.76 -16.99 6.78
CA GLU A 92 10.42 -16.35 8.06
C GLU A 92 9.76 -17.38 9.00
N ASP A 93 9.70 -17.07 10.29
CA ASP A 93 8.85 -17.85 11.20
C ASP A 93 7.36 -17.72 10.82
N ARG A 94 6.55 -18.70 11.23
CA ARG A 94 5.12 -18.76 10.90
C ARG A 94 4.22 -17.98 11.87
N SER A 95 4.78 -17.11 12.71
CA SER A 95 3.96 -16.28 13.59
C SER A 95 3.26 -15.17 12.79
N PHE A 96 2.20 -14.60 13.35
CA PHE A 96 1.58 -13.39 12.81
C PHE A 96 2.20 -12.09 13.34
N SER A 97 3.32 -12.17 14.09
CA SER A 97 4.03 -10.99 14.54
C SER A 97 4.57 -10.18 13.35
N PRO A 98 4.73 -8.85 13.49
CA PRO A 98 5.33 -8.01 12.45
C PRO A 98 6.63 -8.59 11.92
N LYS A 99 6.82 -8.52 10.60
CA LYS A 99 7.97 -9.13 9.92
C LYS A 99 9.00 -8.09 9.57
N LYS A 100 10.27 -8.45 9.73
CA LYS A 100 11.39 -7.55 9.46
C LYS A 100 11.43 -7.18 7.99
N VAL A 101 11.50 -5.88 7.73
CA VAL A 101 11.83 -5.35 6.40
C VAL A 101 13.30 -4.98 6.42
N MET A 102 14.05 -5.53 5.47
CA MET A 102 15.51 -5.47 5.46
C MET A 102 16.01 -4.95 4.12
N TRP A 103 17.15 -4.30 4.18
CA TRP A 103 18.02 -4.04 3.04
C TRP A 103 18.75 -5.32 2.66
N PHE A 104 18.58 -5.73 1.41
CA PHE A 104 19.39 -6.77 0.79
C PHE A 104 20.24 -6.15 -0.31
N LYS A 105 21.40 -6.75 -0.58
CA LYS A 105 22.19 -6.36 -1.76
C LYS A 105 21.39 -6.69 -3.03
N ALA A 106 21.55 -5.89 -4.08
CA ALA A 106 20.84 -6.13 -5.35
C ALA A 106 21.12 -7.51 -5.96
N ASP A 107 22.33 -8.05 -5.73
CA ASP A 107 22.78 -9.36 -6.18
C ASP A 107 22.56 -10.48 -5.14
N THR A 108 21.73 -10.24 -4.11
CA THR A 108 21.46 -11.25 -3.07
C THR A 108 20.93 -12.54 -3.69
N THR A 109 21.45 -13.68 -3.22
CA THR A 109 20.93 -15.00 -3.56
C THR A 109 19.79 -15.42 -2.63
N VAL A 110 19.47 -14.60 -1.61
CA VAL A 110 18.40 -14.90 -0.65
C VAL A 110 17.06 -14.67 -1.34
N PRO A 111 16.16 -15.67 -1.35
CA PRO A 111 14.81 -15.46 -1.87
C PRO A 111 14.07 -14.43 -1.02
N VAL A 112 13.46 -13.45 -1.68
CA VAL A 112 12.68 -12.37 -1.07
C VAL A 112 11.26 -12.38 -1.61
N TYR A 113 10.32 -11.85 -0.84
CA TYR A 113 8.96 -11.59 -1.30
C TYR A 113 8.91 -10.40 -2.27
N ASP A 114 7.97 -10.47 -3.21
CA ASP A 114 7.61 -9.36 -4.10
C ASP A 114 7.06 -8.16 -3.30
N VAL A 115 7.36 -6.97 -3.82
CA VAL A 115 6.72 -5.71 -3.41
C VAL A 115 5.84 -5.23 -4.55
N VAL A 116 4.57 -4.96 -4.27
CA VAL A 116 3.62 -4.44 -5.26
C VAL A 116 3.06 -3.11 -4.80
N ALA A 117 2.73 -2.24 -5.75
CA ALA A 117 2.01 -1.02 -5.48
C ALA A 117 0.52 -1.19 -5.78
N ALA A 118 -0.33 -0.49 -5.05
CA ALA A 118 -1.72 -0.30 -5.40
C ALA A 118 -2.02 1.20 -5.48
N GLN A 119 -2.66 1.62 -6.57
CA GLN A 119 -3.04 3.01 -6.80
C GLN A 119 -4.51 3.25 -6.43
N ASP A 120 -4.76 4.26 -5.61
CA ASP A 120 -6.08 4.80 -5.31
C ASP A 120 -6.09 6.32 -5.56
N GLY A 121 -6.75 6.73 -6.65
CA GLY A 121 -6.66 8.10 -7.13
C GLY A 121 -5.22 8.52 -7.47
N GLU A 122 -4.72 9.53 -6.76
CA GLU A 122 -3.34 10.04 -6.90
C GLU A 122 -2.37 9.40 -5.90
N ASP A 123 -2.88 8.65 -4.92
CA ASP A 123 -2.08 8.05 -3.86
C ASP A 123 -1.62 6.64 -4.24
N TYR A 124 -0.40 6.30 -3.82
CA TYR A 124 0.16 4.96 -3.93
C TYR A 124 0.33 4.34 -2.54
N SER A 125 -0.07 3.08 -2.42
CA SER A 125 0.28 2.22 -1.28
C SER A 125 1.22 1.12 -1.74
N LEU A 126 2.13 0.69 -0.85
CA LEU A 126 3.05 -0.42 -1.11
C LEU A 126 2.68 -1.60 -0.23
N GLN A 127 2.73 -2.81 -0.79
CA GLN A 127 2.45 -4.04 -0.09
C GLN A 127 3.66 -4.97 -0.16
N PHE A 128 4.10 -5.43 1.01
CA PHE A 128 5.21 -6.37 1.18
C PHE A 128 4.62 -7.75 1.42
N SER A 129 4.36 -8.50 0.34
CA SER A 129 3.55 -9.74 0.37
C SER A 129 2.19 -9.54 1.06
N GLY A 130 1.44 -8.53 0.63
CA GLY A 130 0.09 -8.21 1.12
C GLY A 130 0.04 -7.45 2.45
N ALA A 131 1.18 -7.20 3.10
CA ALA A 131 1.25 -6.45 4.35
C ALA A 131 1.71 -5.00 4.11
N GLY A 132 1.08 -4.06 4.82
CA GLY A 132 1.52 -2.66 4.87
C GLY A 132 2.77 -2.48 5.75
N LEU A 133 3.43 -1.34 5.63
CA LEU A 133 4.58 -1.00 6.47
C LEU A 133 4.15 -0.39 7.82
N MET A 134 4.99 -0.60 8.82
CA MET A 134 4.93 0.05 10.12
C MET A 134 6.34 0.36 10.64
N ALA A 135 6.42 1.24 11.63
CA ALA A 135 7.65 1.49 12.37
C ALA A 135 7.47 1.17 13.85
N SER A 136 8.50 0.57 14.46
CA SER A 136 8.56 0.32 15.90
C SER A 136 10.00 0.43 16.36
N ASP A 137 10.26 1.21 17.41
CA ASP A 137 11.61 1.49 17.92
C ASP A 137 12.60 1.93 16.82
N GLY A 138 12.12 2.76 15.88
CA GLY A 138 12.88 3.27 14.74
C GLY A 138 13.19 2.22 13.66
N GLN A 139 12.76 0.96 13.81
CA GLN A 139 12.93 -0.11 12.84
C GLN A 139 11.68 -0.26 11.97
N VAL A 140 11.88 -0.66 10.71
CA VAL A 140 10.80 -0.87 9.74
C VAL A 140 10.36 -2.33 9.74
N PHE A 141 9.04 -2.54 9.82
CA PHE A 141 8.42 -3.85 9.76
C PHE A 141 7.25 -3.85 8.77
N ALA A 142 6.82 -5.04 8.37
CA ALA A 142 5.55 -5.26 7.71
C ALA A 142 4.53 -5.74 8.75
N ASP A 143 3.40 -5.04 8.85
CA ASP A 143 2.29 -5.39 9.75
C ASP A 143 1.45 -6.50 9.10
N ILE A 144 1.70 -7.74 9.52
CA ILE A 144 1.02 -8.93 8.99
C ILE A 144 -0.45 -8.98 9.42
N MET A 145 -0.78 -8.48 10.62
CA MET A 145 -2.16 -8.52 11.13
C MET A 145 -2.98 -7.31 10.73
N GLY A 146 -2.33 -6.18 10.40
CA GLY A 146 -2.99 -4.92 10.07
C GLY A 146 -3.70 -4.29 11.27
N THR A 147 -3.38 -4.71 12.50
CA THR A 147 -4.10 -4.28 13.71
C THR A 147 -3.69 -2.89 14.19
N ASN A 148 -2.49 -2.43 13.83
CA ASN A 148 -1.97 -1.12 14.21
C ASN A 148 -1.34 -0.43 12.99
N PRO A 149 -2.15 -0.02 12.00
CA PRO A 149 -1.62 0.52 10.76
C PRO A 149 -0.91 1.86 11.01
N SER A 150 0.35 1.95 10.59
CA SER A 150 1.05 3.23 10.46
C SER A 150 0.52 4.00 9.26
N ARG A 151 0.65 5.33 9.29
CA ARG A 151 0.42 6.16 8.12
C ARG A 151 1.64 6.07 7.20
N VAL A 152 1.51 5.34 6.10
CA VAL A 152 2.55 5.24 5.07
C VAL A 152 2.23 6.20 3.93
N VAL A 153 3.22 6.98 3.49
CA VAL A 153 3.08 7.93 2.37
C VAL A 153 4.19 7.67 1.35
N VAL A 154 3.79 7.48 0.10
CA VAL A 154 4.70 7.42 -1.06
C VAL A 154 4.75 8.80 -1.70
N LYS A 155 5.94 9.44 -1.70
CA LYS A 155 6.14 10.77 -2.27
C LYS A 155 6.96 10.70 -3.55
N MET A 156 6.27 10.80 -4.69
CA MET A 156 6.92 10.86 -6.00
C MET A 156 7.92 12.01 -6.06
N GLN A 157 9.14 11.73 -6.53
CA GLN A 157 10.12 12.77 -6.85
C GLN A 157 9.76 13.33 -8.22
N SER A 158 9.69 14.65 -8.32
CA SER A 158 9.37 15.39 -9.55
C SER A 158 10.63 15.91 -10.23
#